data_AF-A0A0F6U743-F1
#
_entry.id   AF-A0A0F6U743-F1
#
_cell.length_a   1.000
_cell.length_b   1.000
_cell.length_c   1.000
_cell.angle_alpha   90.00
_cell.angle_beta   90.00
_cell.angle_gamma   90.00
#
_symmetry.space_group_name_H-M   'P 1'
#
loop_
_entity.id
_entity.type
_entity.pdbx_description
1 polymer ?
#
loop_
_entity_poly.entity_id
_entity_poly.type
_entity_poly.pdbx_seq_one_letter_code
_entity_poly.pdbx_strand_id
1 'polypeptide(L)' 'MARRKLDLVDSATSLDDLRVPPNNRLEVLVGDRQGQYSIRINDQYRICFIWTVNGAKMVEIVDYHSS' A
#
# COMPACT_ATOMS: atom_id res chain seq x y z
N MET A 1 1.08 9.37 10.96
CA MET A 1 0.20 8.43 10.21
C MET A 1 1.02 7.49 9.33
N ALA A 2 1.88 8.00 8.43
CA ALA A 2 2.68 7.18 7.52
C ALA A 2 3.47 6.05 8.20
N ARG A 3 4.16 6.32 9.32
CA ARG A 3 4.92 5.28 10.04
C ARG A 3 4.08 4.09 10.48
N ARG A 4 2.92 4.34 11.10
CA ARG A 4 2.00 3.26 11.51
C ARG A 4 1.49 2.44 10.33
N LYS A 5 1.32 3.06 9.16
CA LYS A 5 0.91 2.36 7.93
C LYS A 5 2.07 1.52 7.37
N LEU A 6 3.30 2.01 7.44
CA LEU A 6 4.48 1.24 7.08
C LEU A 6 4.66 0.03 8.02
N ASP A 7 4.50 0.23 9.33
CA ASP A 7 4.57 -0.87 10.31
C ASP A 7 3.45 -1.92 10.06
N LEU A 8 2.27 -1.48 9.60
CA LEU A 8 1.19 -2.39 9.19
C LEU A 8 1.56 -3.19 7.93
N VAL A 9 2.13 -2.53 6.92
CA VAL A 9 2.57 -3.18 5.67
C VAL A 9 3.69 -4.19 5.94
N ASP A 10 4.60 -3.87 6.86
CA ASP A 10 5.73 -4.72 7.24
C ASP A 10 5.29 -5.94 8.08
N SER A 11 4.28 -5.77 8.95
CA SER A 11 3.76 -6.84 9.81
C SER A 11 2.66 -7.70 9.18
N ALA A 12 2.10 -7.29 8.04
CA ALA A 12 1.04 -8.04 7.37
C ALA A 12 1.56 -9.40 6.88
N THR A 13 0.77 -10.43 7.14
CA THR A 13 1.04 -11.80 6.70
C THR A 13 0.23 -12.17 5.46
N SER A 14 -0.83 -11.41 5.18
CA SER A 14 -1.67 -11.53 4.00
C SER A 14 -2.08 -10.16 3.46
N LEU A 15 -2.50 -10.10 2.19
CA LEU A 15 -3.12 -8.89 1.63
C LEU A 15 -4.44 -8.54 2.33
N ASP A 16 -5.15 -9.54 2.84
CA ASP A 16 -6.40 -9.34 3.57
C ASP A 16 -6.20 -8.56 4.88
N ASP A 17 -5.04 -8.75 5.55
CA ASP A 17 -4.67 -7.98 6.73
C ASP A 17 -4.64 -6.47 6.42
N LEU A 18 -4.25 -6.10 5.19
CA LEU A 18 -4.18 -4.72 4.73
C LEU A 18 -5.55 -4.16 4.31
N ARG A 19 -6.61 -4.97 4.26
CA ARG A 19 -7.99 -4.47 4.07
C ARG A 19 -8.58 -3.93 5.37
N VAL A 20 -7.99 -4.27 6.51
CA VAL A 20 -8.43 -3.83 7.83
C VAL A 20 -7.43 -2.82 8.40
N PRO A 21 -7.85 -1.60 8.82
CA PRO A 21 -9.19 -1.02 8.80
C PRO A 21 -9.64 -0.55 7.40
N PRO A 22 -10.96 -0.39 7.16
CA PRO A 22 -11.52 -0.07 5.83
C PRO A 22 -10.97 1.21 5.19
N ASN A 23 -10.41 2.12 5.99
CA ASN A 23 -9.75 3.33 5.50
C ASN A 23 -8.38 3.08 4.83
N ASN A 24 -7.87 1.85 4.84
CA ASN A 24 -6.66 1.50 4.06
C ASN A 24 -6.90 1.60 2.57
N ARG A 25 -8.14 1.33 2.10
CA ARG A 25 -8.51 1.33 0.68
C ARG A 25 -7.44 0.62 -0.16
N LEU A 26 -7.21 -0.65 0.16
CA LEU A 26 -6.26 -1.49 -0.58
C LEU A 26 -6.73 -1.59 -2.03
N GLU A 27 -5.90 -1.09 -2.95
CA GLU A 27 -6.20 -1.00 -4.37
C GLU A 27 -5.10 -1.73 -5.16
N VAL A 28 -5.48 -2.45 -6.21
CA VAL A 28 -4.53 -3.00 -7.19
C VAL A 28 -4.28 -1.93 -8.25
N LEU A 29 -3.01 -1.63 -8.52
CA LEU A 29 -2.63 -0.65 -9.54
C LEU A 29 -2.68 -1.27 -10.94
N VAL A 30 -2.96 -0.43 -11.92
CA VAL A 30 -3.12 -0.79 -13.34
C VAL A 30 -2.15 0.02 -14.21
N GLY A 31 -2.07 -0.30 -15.51
CA GLY A 31 -1.17 0.38 -16.46
C GLY A 31 0.30 0.09 -16.15
N ASP A 32 1.14 1.12 -16.15
CA ASP A 32 2.59 1.00 -15.93
C ASP A 32 2.97 0.45 -14.55
N ARG A 33 2.02 0.44 -13.60
CA ARG A 33 2.19 -0.11 -12.25
C ARG A 33 1.43 -1.41 -12.03
N GLN A 34 1.03 -2.10 -13.10
CA GLN A 34 0.35 -3.39 -13.00
C GLN A 34 1.15 -4.36 -12.12
N GLY A 35 0.45 -5.04 -11.21
CA GLY A 35 1.05 -5.98 -10.25
C GLY A 35 1.51 -5.34 -8.93
N GLN A 36 1.43 -4.00 -8.82
CA GLN A 36 1.58 -3.32 -7.54
C GLN A 36 0.23 -3.14 -6.83
N TYR A 37 0.31 -2.95 -5.52
CA TYR A 37 -0.79 -2.61 -4.63
C TYR A 37 -0.54 -1.23 -4.05
N SER A 38 -1.61 -0.56 -3.60
CA SER A 38 -1.50 0.65 -2.80
C SER A 38 -2.42 0.67 -1.59
N ILE A 39 -1.98 1.32 -0.52
CA ILE A 39 -2.84 1.69 0.62
C ILE A 39 -2.76 3.20 0.89
N ARG A 40 -3.88 3.76 1.37
CA ARG A 40 -4.01 5.18 1.66
C ARG A 40 -3.33 5.57 2.98
N ILE A 41 -2.51 6.62 2.95
CA ILE A 41 -2.03 7.31 4.17
C ILE A 41 -3.02 8.41 4.56
N ASN A 42 -3.34 9.29 3.61
CA ASN A 42 -4.31 10.39 3.74
C ASN A 42 -4.87 10.76 2.35
N ASP A 43 -5.48 11.94 2.21
CA ASP A 43 -6.04 12.32 0.91
C ASP A 43 -4.99 12.47 -0.19
N GLN A 44 -3.76 12.89 0.13
CA GLN A 44 -2.70 13.15 -0.84
C GLN A 44 -1.75 11.97 -1.08
N TYR A 45 -1.39 11.22 -0.04
CA TYR A 45 -0.30 10.24 -0.08
C TYR A 45 -0.78 8.79 -0.01
N ARG A 46 -0.10 7.93 -0.76
CA ARG A 46 -0.29 6.47 -0.74
C ARG A 46 1.03 5.74 -0.57
N ILE A 47 0.97 4.54 0.01
CA ILE A 47 2.08 3.59 0.00
C ILE A 47 1.84 2.64 -1.17
N CYS A 48 2.79 2.51 -2.08
CA CYS A 48 2.80 1.54 -3.16
C CYS A 48 3.79 0.41 -2.84
N PHE A 49 3.46 -0.83 -3.19
CA PHE A 49 4.31 -1.99 -2.95
C PHE A 49 3.95 -3.16 -3.87
N ILE A 50 4.88 -4.10 -4.03
CA ILE A 50 4.62 -5.41 -4.64
C ILE A 50 4.36 -6.40 -3.51
N TRP A 51 3.29 -7.18 -3.61
CA TRP A 51 3.05 -8.28 -2.69
C TRP A 51 3.72 -9.57 -3.17
N THR A 52 4.49 -10.20 -2.29
CA THR A 52 5.20 -11.45 -2.59
C THR A 52 4.89 -12.50 -1.53
N VAL A 53 5.36 -13.74 -1.74
CA VAL A 53 5.29 -14.81 -0.73
C VAL A 53 6.02 -14.45 0.56
N ASN A 54 6.96 -13.49 0.51
CA ASN A 54 7.73 -13.00 1.66
C ASN A 54 7.21 -11.65 2.17
N GLY A 55 5.96 -11.28 1.86
CA GLY A 55 5.35 -10.00 2.22
C GLY A 55 5.62 -8.88 1.22
N ALA A 56 5.45 -7.64 1.67
CA ALA A 56 5.57 -6.44 0.85
C ALA A 56 7.04 -6.15 0.45
N LYS A 57 7.25 -5.77 -0.82
CA LYS A 57 8.54 -5.38 -1.39
C LYS A 57 8.39 -4.10 -2.22
N MET A 58 9.52 -3.44 -2.52
CA MET A 58 9.56 -2.18 -3.27
C MET A 58 8.55 -1.16 -2.71
N VAL A 59 8.61 -0.96 -1.40
CA VAL A 59 7.67 -0.09 -0.67
C VAL A 59 8.06 1.37 -0.88
N GLU A 60 7.15 2.16 -1.43
CA GLU A 60 7.36 3.58 -1.76
C GLU A 60 6.18 4.43 -1.27
N ILE A 61 6.43 5.69 -0.87
CA ILE A 61 5.37 6.67 -0.61
C ILE A 61 5.26 7.58 -1.83
N VAL A 62 4.08 7.68 -2.41
CA VAL A 62 3.80 8.49 -3.60
C VAL A 62 2.77 9.57 -3.29
N ASP A 63 2.95 10.74 -3.88
CA ASP A 63 1.92 11.78 -3.97
C ASP A 63 0.98 11.45 -5.13
N TYR A 64 -0.28 11.22 -4.81
CA TYR A 64 -1.31 10.79 -5.76
C TYR A 64 -1.95 11.98 -6.52
N HIS A 65 -1.75 13.22 -6.08
CA HIS A 65 -2.37 14.41 -6.73
C HIS A 65 -1.45 15.07 -7.75
N SER A 66 -0.19 14.64 -7.80
CA SER A 66 0.84 15.23 -8.66
C SER A 66 1.19 14.35 -9.87
N SER A 67 0.40 13.30 -10.11
CA SER A 67 0.60 12.28 -11.17
C SER A 67 -0.53 12.28 -12.19
#